data_AF-H2M303-F1
#
_entry.id   AF-H2M303-F1
#
_cell.length_a   1.000
_cell.length_b   1.000
_cell.length_c   1.000
_cell.angle_alpha   90.00
_cell.angle_beta   90.00
_cell.angle_gamma   90.00
#
_symmetry.space_group_name_H-M   'P 1'
#
loop_
_entity.id
_entity.type
_entity.pdbx_description
1 polymer ?
#
loop_
_entity_poly.entity_id
_entity_poly.type
_entity_poly.pdbx_seq_one_letter_code
_entity_poly.pdbx_strand_id
1 'polypeptide(L)'
;MLCHLCASTITLCILWITMAQVSGQEDKEKTTALKDLLSRIDLDELMKKDEPPFTFPKTLEEFEYAFDEDGQLRHIKTGERFVFNAREDLHRWNQKRYEALGEIITQYVYKLLEEKCKLRKEVIPVDASDGEPTSFIYMSSDALTNPSKLLILIQGSGVVRAGQWARRLIINQDLNSGTQIPFIERAMEDGYGVMVLNPNENFFEVEKPAKISPIPSPTEPSDEPAEKRERKDNKEGKKKKEFYEKYRNPQKETETERIPIRGSASSEEHVLYVWDYFVSKALAKNVFIVAHSYGGLSFVELMNQREIQVKNKVCAVALTDSSHNIWLQDTSKGTQDWMHQCCQNWVSSPEPLDTPLDSMLPDCPRFSAGLSSLTMIDSTRSHSPGKRRPRHPGVKMSVKMSWRSVCCSCRSINC
;
A
#
# COMPACT_ATOMS: atom_id res chain seq x y z
N MET A 1 57.11 -65.53 26.36
CA MET A 1 56.42 -64.40 27.03
C MET A 1 55.56 -63.60 26.04
N LEU A 2 54.56 -64.23 25.39
CA LEU A 2 53.63 -63.51 24.49
C LEU A 2 52.13 -63.75 24.76
N CYS A 3 51.74 -64.70 25.63
CA CYS A 3 50.31 -64.95 25.91
C CYS A 3 49.73 -64.11 27.07
N HIS A 4 50.55 -63.61 28.01
CA HIS A 4 50.02 -62.86 29.17
C HIS A 4 49.88 -61.34 28.94
N LEU A 5 50.53 -60.77 27.92
CA LEU A 5 50.36 -59.35 27.57
C LEU A 5 49.11 -59.08 26.71
N CYS A 6 48.55 -60.10 26.05
CA CYS A 6 47.41 -59.92 25.14
C CYS A 6 46.05 -59.96 25.87
N ALA A 7 45.95 -60.67 27.00
CA ALA A 7 44.71 -60.75 27.77
C ALA A 7 44.44 -59.47 28.57
N SER A 8 45.45 -58.88 29.20
CA SER A 8 45.30 -57.68 30.05
C SER A 8 44.93 -56.42 29.26
N THR A 9 45.35 -56.31 28.00
CA THR A 9 45.01 -55.18 27.12
C THR A 9 43.57 -55.26 26.61
N ILE A 10 43.05 -56.45 26.38
CA ILE A 10 41.66 -56.67 25.96
C ILE A 10 40.69 -56.34 27.10
N THR A 11 40.98 -56.76 28.33
CA THR A 11 40.11 -56.48 29.49
C THR A 11 40.05 -54.98 29.81
N LEU A 12 41.17 -54.26 29.70
CA LEU A 12 41.22 -52.81 29.87
C LEU A 12 40.44 -52.07 28.77
N CYS A 13 40.53 -52.51 27.52
CA CYS A 13 39.73 -51.94 26.42
C CYS A 13 38.23 -52.15 26.62
N ILE A 14 37.78 -53.31 27.09
CA ILE A 14 36.35 -53.58 27.34
C ILE A 14 35.83 -52.72 28.51
N LEU A 15 36.63 -52.53 29.57
CA LEU A 15 36.31 -51.64 30.69
C LEU A 15 36.25 -50.17 30.28
N TRP A 16 37.14 -49.73 29.40
CA TRP A 16 37.11 -48.38 28.83
C TRP A 16 35.91 -48.16 27.91
N ILE A 17 35.57 -49.14 27.06
CA ILE A 17 34.40 -49.06 26.17
C ILE A 17 33.10 -49.05 26.99
N THR A 18 33.00 -49.86 28.05
CA THR A 18 31.81 -49.87 28.92
C THR A 18 31.69 -48.59 29.75
N MET A 19 32.78 -48.04 30.29
CA MET A 19 32.78 -46.74 30.99
C MET A 19 32.48 -45.56 30.04
N ALA A 20 32.97 -45.62 28.79
CA ALA A 20 32.66 -44.64 27.73
C ALA A 20 31.21 -44.75 27.22
N GLN A 21 30.65 -45.96 27.19
CA GLN A 21 29.24 -46.20 26.86
C GLN A 21 28.32 -45.71 27.99
N VAL A 22 28.66 -45.96 29.26
CA VAL A 22 27.87 -45.49 30.42
C VAL A 22 27.86 -43.96 30.52
N SER A 23 29.02 -43.30 30.37
CA SER A 23 29.11 -41.83 30.36
C SER A 23 28.41 -41.20 29.15
N GLY A 24 28.55 -41.79 27.96
CA GLY A 24 27.85 -41.33 26.75
C GLY A 24 26.34 -41.58 26.75
N GLN A 25 25.85 -42.51 27.57
CA GLN A 25 24.43 -42.82 27.73
C GLN A 25 23.77 -41.86 28.73
N GLU A 26 24.46 -41.51 29.81
CA GLU A 26 24.00 -40.49 30.78
C GLU A 26 23.95 -39.08 30.15
N ASP A 27 24.94 -38.74 29.30
CA ASP A 27 24.95 -37.48 28.55
C ASP A 27 23.90 -37.46 27.43
N LYS A 28 23.62 -38.61 26.79
CA LYS A 28 22.50 -38.74 25.84
C LYS A 28 21.14 -38.59 26.52
N GLU A 29 20.97 -39.16 27.70
CA GLU A 29 19.72 -39.03 28.47
C GLU A 29 19.51 -37.58 28.95
N LYS A 30 20.55 -36.92 29.46
CA LYS A 30 20.49 -35.49 29.86
C LYS A 30 20.21 -34.57 28.67
N THR A 31 20.84 -34.81 27.52
CA THR A 31 20.58 -34.02 26.31
C THR A 31 19.21 -34.31 25.68
N THR A 32 18.68 -35.52 25.84
CA THR A 32 17.32 -35.89 25.39
C THR A 32 16.26 -35.29 26.32
N ALA A 33 16.48 -35.34 27.64
CA ALA A 33 15.62 -34.69 28.62
C ALA A 33 15.60 -33.17 28.44
N LEU A 34 16.76 -32.53 28.18
CA LEU A 34 16.83 -31.10 27.88
C LEU A 34 16.11 -30.74 26.57
N LYS A 35 16.24 -31.57 25.53
CA LYS A 35 15.51 -31.40 24.26
C LYS A 35 14.01 -31.59 24.43
N ASP A 36 13.57 -32.52 25.28
CA ASP A 36 12.16 -32.75 25.61
C ASP A 36 11.58 -31.64 26.49
N LEU A 37 12.40 -31.04 27.37
CA LEU A 37 12.00 -29.87 28.17
C LEU A 37 11.89 -28.60 27.31
N LEU A 38 12.80 -28.43 26.36
CA LEU A 38 12.76 -27.34 25.38
C LEU A 38 11.66 -27.50 24.32
N SER A 39 11.29 -28.73 23.95
CA SER A 39 10.16 -28.97 23.02
C SER A 39 8.80 -28.78 23.68
N ARG A 40 8.72 -28.84 25.02
CA ARG A 40 7.53 -28.53 25.82
C ARG A 40 7.37 -27.04 26.11
N ILE A 41 8.42 -26.23 25.94
CA ILE A 41 8.32 -24.77 26.02
C ILE A 41 7.85 -24.29 24.65
N ASP A 42 6.60 -23.84 24.57
CA ASP A 42 6.11 -23.13 23.40
C ASP A 42 6.80 -21.76 23.35
N LEU A 43 7.96 -21.70 22.70
CA LEU A 43 8.70 -20.47 22.44
C LEU A 43 7.83 -19.40 21.76
N ASP A 44 6.85 -19.80 20.93
CA ASP A 44 5.90 -18.87 20.32
C ASP A 44 4.92 -18.31 21.38
N GLU A 45 4.55 -19.09 22.40
CA GLU A 45 3.72 -18.62 23.53
C GLU A 45 4.50 -17.75 24.53
N LEU A 46 5.79 -18.04 24.73
CA LEU A 46 6.68 -17.22 25.55
C LEU A 46 6.97 -15.87 24.86
N MET A 47 7.23 -15.87 23.55
CA MET A 47 7.44 -14.65 22.75
C MET A 47 6.16 -13.80 22.60
N LYS A 48 4.97 -14.41 22.67
CA LYS A 48 3.68 -13.67 22.68
C LYS A 48 3.45 -12.85 23.94
N LYS A 49 4.12 -13.16 25.07
CA LYS A 49 3.95 -12.41 26.33
C LYS A 49 4.70 -11.08 26.38
N ASP A 50 5.73 -10.90 25.55
CA ASP A 50 6.59 -9.72 25.55
C ASP A 50 6.32 -8.75 24.38
N GLU A 51 5.42 -9.10 23.43
CA GLU A 51 5.02 -8.17 22.38
C GLU A 51 4.13 -7.04 22.96
N PRO A 52 4.49 -5.75 22.77
CA PRO A 52 3.66 -4.64 23.19
C PRO A 52 2.27 -4.69 22.54
N PRO A 53 1.21 -4.21 23.22
CA PRO A 53 -0.13 -4.21 22.66
C PRO A 53 -0.19 -3.37 21.37
N PHE A 54 -1.03 -3.80 20.42
CA PHE A 54 -1.35 -3.03 19.21
C PHE A 54 -2.40 -1.94 19.48
N THR A 55 -2.29 -1.29 20.62
CA THR A 55 -3.09 -0.12 20.98
C THR A 55 -2.26 1.12 20.70
N PHE A 56 -2.67 1.88 19.70
CA PHE A 56 -2.01 3.11 19.30
C PHE A 56 -2.90 4.32 19.63
N PRO A 57 -2.31 5.50 19.85
CA PRO A 57 -3.09 6.71 20.07
C PRO A 57 -4.01 7.05 18.90
N LYS A 58 -4.99 7.93 19.12
CA LYS A 58 -6.04 8.24 18.13
C LYS A 58 -5.94 9.66 17.56
N THR A 59 -5.10 10.51 18.14
CA THR A 59 -4.84 11.86 17.62
C THR A 59 -3.36 12.09 17.38
N LEU A 60 -3.02 13.12 16.58
CA LEU A 60 -1.63 13.48 16.30
C LEU A 60 -0.91 13.88 17.60
N GLU A 61 -1.61 14.64 18.45
CA GLU A 61 -1.09 15.14 19.72
C GLU A 61 -0.75 14.01 20.68
N GLU A 62 -1.61 12.99 20.80
CA GLU A 62 -1.33 11.79 21.60
C GLU A 62 -0.21 10.93 20.99
N PHE A 63 -0.03 10.98 19.66
CA PHE A 63 1.12 10.41 18.98
C PHE A 63 2.41 11.21 19.21
N GLU A 64 2.32 12.38 19.86
CA GLU A 64 3.37 13.37 20.07
C GLU A 64 3.88 14.00 18.77
N TYR A 65 3.06 14.08 17.72
CA TYR A 65 3.39 14.77 16.47
C TYR A 65 2.43 15.91 16.15
N ALA A 66 2.90 16.88 15.38
CA ALA A 66 2.10 17.91 14.75
C ALA A 66 2.69 18.25 13.38
N PHE A 67 1.89 18.85 12.51
CA PHE A 67 2.41 19.49 11.30
C PHE A 67 2.89 20.89 11.64
N ASP A 68 4.13 21.22 11.25
CA ASP A 68 4.68 22.57 11.39
C ASP A 68 4.14 23.54 10.32
N GLU A 69 4.61 24.79 10.34
CA GLU A 69 4.20 25.84 9.39
C GLU A 69 4.55 25.51 7.94
N ASP A 70 5.60 24.71 7.72
CA ASP A 70 6.00 24.20 6.40
C ASP A 70 5.18 22.96 5.97
N GLY A 71 4.25 22.51 6.83
CA GLY A 71 3.43 21.32 6.61
C GLY A 71 4.18 20.01 6.77
N GLN A 72 5.31 19.98 7.49
CA GLN A 72 6.09 18.78 7.75
C GLN A 72 5.68 18.15 9.08
N LEU A 73 5.56 16.82 9.11
CA LEU A 73 5.24 16.10 10.34
C LEU A 73 6.47 16.09 11.27
N ARG A 74 6.30 16.62 12.49
CA ARG A 74 7.35 16.80 13.49
C ARG A 74 6.92 16.39 14.88
N HIS A 75 7.83 15.79 15.62
CA HIS A 75 7.61 15.47 17.02
C HIS A 75 7.48 16.76 17.84
N ILE A 76 6.42 16.90 18.64
CA ILE A 76 6.03 18.18 19.27
C ILE A 76 7.13 18.72 20.20
N LYS A 77 7.83 17.83 20.92
CA LYS A 77 8.84 18.24 21.91
C LYS A 77 10.24 18.40 21.32
N THR A 78 10.62 17.53 20.38
CA THR A 78 12.00 17.44 19.88
C THR A 78 12.19 18.08 18.50
N GLY A 79 11.10 18.31 17.76
CA GLY A 79 11.17 18.76 16.37
C GLY A 79 11.75 17.71 15.40
N GLU A 80 11.87 16.45 15.82
CA GLU A 80 12.42 15.38 14.98
C GLU A 80 11.38 14.81 14.01
N ARG A 81 11.88 14.17 12.94
CA ARG A 81 11.03 13.50 11.94
C ARG A 81 10.47 12.19 12.48
N PHE A 82 9.39 11.72 11.86
CA PHE A 82 8.87 10.39 12.14
C PHE A 82 9.89 9.29 11.82
N VAL A 83 10.16 8.43 12.80
CA VAL A 83 11.01 7.24 12.63
C VAL A 83 10.13 5.99 12.54
N PHE A 84 10.24 5.26 11.42
CA PHE A 84 9.48 4.02 11.19
C PHE A 84 9.94 2.89 12.14
N ASN A 85 11.25 2.63 12.19
CA ASN A 85 11.84 1.62 13.07
C ASN A 85 12.01 2.15 14.50
N ALA A 86 10.91 2.53 15.15
CA ALA A 86 10.95 3.01 16.54
C ALA A 86 11.39 1.92 17.53
N ARG A 87 11.19 0.65 17.17
CA ARG A 87 11.69 -0.52 17.90
C ARG A 87 12.40 -1.46 16.93
N GLU A 88 13.72 -1.61 17.03
CA GLU A 88 14.55 -2.27 16.00
C GLU A 88 14.08 -3.70 15.65
N ASP A 89 13.69 -4.50 16.66
CA ASP A 89 13.32 -5.91 16.46
C ASP A 89 11.82 -6.16 16.29
N LEU A 90 10.97 -5.12 16.36
CA LEU A 90 9.51 -5.26 16.33
C LEU A 90 8.90 -4.74 15.03
N HIS A 91 9.25 -5.38 13.92
CA HIS A 91 8.79 -4.99 12.59
C HIS A 91 7.26 -4.93 12.48
N ARG A 92 6.55 -5.93 13.00
CA ARG A 92 5.08 -5.98 12.98
C ARG A 92 4.45 -4.84 13.76
N TRP A 93 5.00 -4.52 14.94
CA TRP A 93 4.53 -3.41 15.75
C TRP A 93 4.79 -2.06 15.08
N ASN A 94 5.99 -1.86 14.50
CA ASN A 94 6.33 -0.64 13.75
C ASN A 94 5.39 -0.42 12.56
N GLN A 95 5.07 -1.50 11.84
CA GLN A 95 4.11 -1.48 10.74
C GLN A 95 2.71 -1.06 11.22
N LYS A 96 2.22 -1.65 12.33
CA LYS A 96 0.93 -1.28 12.91
C LYS A 96 0.90 0.15 13.45
N ARG A 97 2.01 0.65 14.01
CA ARG A 97 2.18 2.05 14.42
C ARG A 97 2.07 3.00 13.22
N TYR A 98 2.72 2.66 12.12
CA TYR A 98 2.68 3.43 10.88
C TYR A 98 1.28 3.44 10.25
N GLU A 99 0.58 2.30 10.29
CA GLU A 99 -0.82 2.20 9.86
C GLU A 99 -1.71 3.11 10.71
N ALA A 100 -1.62 3.02 12.04
CA ALA A 100 -2.40 3.86 12.96
C ALA A 100 -2.16 5.36 12.72
N LEU A 101 -0.90 5.79 12.60
CA LEU A 101 -0.59 7.18 12.26
C LEU A 101 -1.19 7.58 10.90
N GLY A 102 -1.20 6.68 9.93
CA GLY A 102 -1.81 6.91 8.62
C GLY A 102 -3.32 7.16 8.66
N GLU A 103 -4.04 6.48 9.55
CA GLU A 103 -5.48 6.72 9.74
C GLU A 103 -5.74 8.08 10.40
N ILE A 104 -4.91 8.48 11.37
CA ILE A 104 -4.97 9.81 11.99
C ILE A 104 -4.72 10.90 10.94
N ILE A 105 -3.69 10.72 10.10
CA ILE A 105 -3.38 11.65 9.01
C ILE A 105 -4.53 11.77 8.03
N THR A 106 -5.25 10.67 7.74
CA THR A 106 -6.42 10.69 6.87
C THR A 106 -7.50 11.62 7.44
N GLN A 107 -7.80 11.51 8.74
CA GLN A 107 -8.76 12.41 9.40
C GLN A 107 -8.28 13.86 9.42
N TYR A 108 -6.97 14.08 9.63
CA TYR A 108 -6.38 15.41 9.57
C TYR A 108 -6.50 16.05 8.16
N VAL A 109 -6.25 15.28 7.10
CA VAL A 109 -6.43 15.74 5.72
C VAL A 109 -7.89 16.08 5.43
N TYR A 110 -8.84 15.26 5.90
CA TYR A 110 -10.27 15.58 5.78
C TYR A 110 -10.64 16.90 6.45
N LYS A 111 -10.14 17.14 7.66
CA LYS A 111 -10.31 18.42 8.35
C LYS A 111 -9.77 19.59 7.51
N LEU A 112 -8.59 19.43 6.89
CA LEU A 112 -8.05 20.46 6.00
C LEU A 112 -8.91 20.69 4.75
N LEU A 113 -9.45 19.63 4.14
CA LEU A 113 -10.34 19.78 2.98
C LEU A 113 -11.62 20.55 3.33
N GLU A 114 -12.19 20.31 4.50
CA GLU A 114 -13.41 20.97 4.97
C GLU A 114 -13.12 22.41 5.45
N GLU A 115 -12.10 22.60 6.30
CA GLU A 115 -11.84 23.88 6.95
C GLU A 115 -10.99 24.82 6.11
N LYS A 116 -9.94 24.32 5.42
CA LYS A 116 -9.03 25.13 4.62
C LYS A 116 -9.55 25.27 3.18
N CYS A 117 -9.86 24.15 2.53
CA CYS A 117 -10.32 24.15 1.14
C CYS A 117 -11.83 24.42 0.98
N LYS A 118 -12.60 24.48 2.09
CA LYS A 118 -14.05 24.74 2.07
C LYS A 118 -14.83 23.75 1.19
N LEU A 119 -14.34 22.52 1.08
CA LEU A 119 -15.05 21.46 0.38
C LEU A 119 -16.08 20.81 1.30
N ARG A 120 -17.19 20.36 0.72
CA ARG A 120 -18.22 19.60 1.43
C ARG A 120 -18.22 18.15 1.01
N LYS A 121 -18.55 17.25 1.93
CA LYS A 121 -18.82 15.84 1.60
C LYS A 121 -20.18 15.72 0.92
N GLU A 122 -20.23 14.97 -0.17
CA GLU A 122 -21.46 14.46 -0.74
C GLU A 122 -21.48 12.94 -0.61
N VAL A 123 -22.56 12.42 -0.04
CA VAL A 123 -22.74 10.99 0.22
C VAL A 123 -23.01 10.26 -1.10
N ILE A 124 -22.41 9.08 -1.25
CA ILE A 124 -22.74 8.14 -2.32
C ILE A 124 -23.10 6.77 -1.73
N PRO A 125 -24.09 6.05 -2.27
CA PRO A 125 -24.99 6.46 -3.35
C PRO A 125 -25.88 7.67 -3.01
N VAL A 126 -26.25 8.49 -4.01
CA VAL A 126 -27.12 9.67 -3.83
C VAL A 126 -28.53 9.33 -3.36
N ASP A 127 -28.93 8.07 -3.53
CA ASP A 127 -30.21 7.48 -3.16
C ASP A 127 -30.06 6.39 -2.10
N ALA A 128 -29.01 6.47 -1.27
CA ALA A 128 -28.75 5.50 -0.21
C ALA A 128 -29.95 5.38 0.75
N SER A 129 -30.32 4.14 1.06
CA SER A 129 -31.34 3.83 2.06
C SER A 129 -30.78 3.85 3.48
N ASP A 130 -31.64 4.00 4.49
CA ASP A 130 -31.22 4.00 5.89
C ASP A 130 -30.48 2.71 6.26
N GLY A 131 -29.24 2.85 6.74
CA GLY A 131 -28.39 1.71 7.14
C GLY A 131 -27.65 1.03 5.98
N GLU A 132 -27.78 1.50 4.74
CA GLU A 132 -26.99 1.04 3.62
C GLU A 132 -25.52 1.50 3.73
N PRO A 133 -24.53 0.68 3.35
CA PRO A 133 -23.15 1.13 3.22
C PRO A 133 -23.00 2.31 2.27
N THR A 134 -22.41 3.40 2.76
CA THR A 134 -22.13 4.61 1.97
C THR A 134 -20.66 4.97 1.96
N SER A 135 -20.25 5.67 0.90
CA SER A 135 -18.98 6.40 0.80
C SER A 135 -19.29 7.88 0.61
N PHE A 136 -18.28 8.67 0.24
CA PHE A 136 -18.46 10.06 -0.12
C PHE A 136 -17.43 10.55 -1.13
N ILE A 137 -17.73 11.68 -1.74
CA ILE A 137 -16.76 12.52 -2.47
C ILE A 137 -16.69 13.90 -1.81
N TYR A 138 -15.63 14.65 -2.05
CA TYR A 138 -15.62 16.08 -1.73
C TYR A 138 -15.91 16.92 -2.96
N MET A 139 -16.62 18.04 -2.77
CA MET A 139 -16.81 19.02 -3.83
C MET A 139 -16.81 20.46 -3.32
N SER A 140 -16.39 21.42 -4.16
CA SER A 140 -16.52 22.84 -3.88
C SER A 140 -18.00 23.27 -3.93
N SER A 141 -18.34 24.40 -3.30
CA SER A 141 -19.71 24.95 -3.29
C SER A 141 -20.33 25.03 -4.69
N ASP A 142 -19.51 25.40 -5.67
CA ASP A 142 -19.88 25.69 -7.05
C ASP A 142 -19.63 24.54 -8.04
N ALA A 143 -19.12 23.38 -7.62
CA ALA A 143 -18.64 22.35 -8.56
C ALA A 143 -19.70 21.83 -9.55
N LEU A 144 -20.99 21.87 -9.20
CA LEU A 144 -22.09 21.53 -10.13
C LEU A 144 -22.63 22.73 -10.89
N THR A 145 -22.50 23.94 -10.36
CA THR A 145 -23.14 25.16 -10.89
C THR A 145 -22.19 26.06 -11.68
N ASN A 146 -20.87 25.88 -11.55
CA ASN A 146 -19.86 26.63 -12.28
C ASN A 146 -19.91 26.23 -13.77
N PRO A 147 -20.26 27.14 -14.70
CA PRO A 147 -20.37 26.80 -16.12
C PRO A 147 -19.01 26.80 -16.84
N SER A 148 -17.94 27.28 -16.21
CA SER A 148 -16.65 27.49 -16.83
C SER A 148 -15.79 26.23 -16.79
N LYS A 149 -15.24 25.90 -15.61
CA LYS A 149 -14.19 24.87 -15.47
C LYS A 149 -14.45 24.01 -14.24
N LEU A 150 -14.20 22.71 -14.37
CA LEU A 150 -14.30 21.74 -13.28
C LEU A 150 -13.06 20.86 -13.25
N LEU A 151 -12.39 20.77 -12.10
CA LEU A 151 -11.27 19.88 -11.86
C LEU A 151 -11.71 18.63 -11.09
N ILE A 152 -11.35 17.46 -11.59
CA ILE A 152 -11.60 16.17 -10.96
C ILE A 152 -10.27 15.54 -10.53
N LEU A 153 -10.18 15.13 -9.27
CA LEU A 153 -8.98 14.54 -8.67
C LEU A 153 -9.20 13.07 -8.31
N ILE A 154 -8.38 12.18 -8.90
CA ILE A 154 -8.49 10.71 -8.76
C ILE A 154 -7.16 10.17 -8.22
N GLN A 155 -7.17 9.67 -7.00
CA GLN A 155 -6.01 9.06 -6.36
C GLN A 155 -5.70 7.65 -6.88
N GLY A 156 -4.52 7.12 -6.52
CA GLY A 156 -4.13 5.73 -6.78
C GLY A 156 -4.79 4.73 -5.83
N SER A 157 -4.40 3.46 -5.95
CA SER A 157 -4.94 2.37 -5.12
C SER A 157 -4.29 2.27 -3.74
N GLY A 158 -4.89 1.46 -2.86
CA GLY A 158 -4.33 1.11 -1.55
C GLY A 158 -4.96 1.87 -0.40
N VAL A 159 -4.13 2.25 0.58
CA VAL A 159 -4.58 2.82 1.86
C VAL A 159 -4.76 4.34 1.83
N VAL A 160 -4.53 4.98 0.68
CA VAL A 160 -4.82 6.41 0.50
C VAL A 160 -6.33 6.62 0.37
N ARG A 161 -6.78 7.79 0.81
CA ARG A 161 -8.18 8.24 0.81
C ARG A 161 -8.28 9.64 0.21
N ALA A 162 -9.50 10.08 -0.10
CA ALA A 162 -9.77 11.38 -0.72
C ALA A 162 -8.87 12.50 -0.15
N GLY A 163 -8.26 13.29 -1.02
CA GLY A 163 -7.30 14.34 -0.63
C GLY A 163 -5.85 13.89 -0.54
N GLN A 164 -5.52 12.61 -0.73
CA GLN A 164 -4.16 12.10 -0.58
C GLN A 164 -3.60 11.52 -1.89
N TRP A 165 -2.36 11.87 -2.21
CA TRP A 165 -1.57 11.18 -3.23
C TRP A 165 -0.78 10.03 -2.64
N ALA A 166 -0.10 10.26 -1.51
CA ALA A 166 0.74 9.24 -0.88
C ALA A 166 0.96 9.51 0.62
N ARG A 167 0.48 8.58 1.45
CA ARG A 167 0.72 8.56 2.91
C ARG A 167 2.21 8.70 3.27
N ARG A 168 3.09 8.03 2.52
CA ARG A 168 4.55 8.09 2.74
C ARG A 168 5.10 9.50 2.56
N LEU A 169 4.61 10.24 1.57
CA LEU A 169 5.06 11.60 1.32
C LEU A 169 4.60 12.55 2.43
N ILE A 170 3.33 12.43 2.86
CA ILE A 170 2.79 13.23 3.96
C ILE A 170 3.64 13.04 5.25
N ILE A 171 4.00 11.80 5.57
CA ILE A 171 4.74 11.49 6.80
C ILE A 171 6.21 11.91 6.73
N ASN A 172 6.87 11.73 5.59
CA ASN A 172 8.34 11.85 5.51
C ASN A 172 8.82 13.14 4.83
N GLN A 173 7.93 13.85 4.12
CA GLN A 173 8.23 15.11 3.46
C GLN A 173 7.32 16.20 4.05
N ASP A 174 6.12 16.35 3.49
CA ASP A 174 5.19 17.41 3.85
C ASP A 174 3.78 17.15 3.28
N LEU A 175 2.80 17.93 3.76
CA LEU A 175 1.44 17.95 3.24
C LEU A 175 1.37 18.30 1.75
N ASN A 176 2.20 19.24 1.28
CA ASN A 176 2.12 19.74 -0.09
C ASN A 176 2.43 18.65 -1.14
N SER A 177 3.46 17.85 -0.90
CA SER A 177 3.89 16.78 -1.79
C SER A 177 3.00 15.53 -1.68
N GLY A 178 2.42 15.29 -0.50
CA GLY A 178 1.65 14.07 -0.23
C GLY A 178 0.15 14.20 -0.40
N THR A 179 -0.41 15.41 -0.46
CA THR A 179 -1.85 15.67 -0.55
C THR A 179 -2.25 16.32 -1.88
N GLN A 180 -3.54 16.29 -2.14
CA GLN A 180 -4.18 16.96 -3.27
C GLN A 180 -4.44 18.44 -3.00
N ILE A 181 -4.20 18.92 -1.77
CA ILE A 181 -4.55 20.29 -1.34
C ILE A 181 -3.95 21.38 -2.24
N PRO A 182 -2.66 21.32 -2.63
CA PRO A 182 -2.12 22.35 -3.53
C PRO A 182 -2.82 22.42 -4.90
N PHE A 183 -3.33 21.28 -5.39
CA PHE A 183 -4.10 21.23 -6.64
C PHE A 183 -5.46 21.88 -6.46
N ILE A 184 -6.11 21.62 -5.32
CA ILE A 184 -7.43 22.15 -4.97
C ILE A 184 -7.34 23.66 -4.80
N GLU A 185 -6.44 24.16 -3.94
CA GLU A 185 -6.28 25.59 -3.65
C GLU A 185 -6.02 26.36 -4.94
N ARG A 186 -5.12 25.86 -5.76
CA ARG A 186 -4.77 26.52 -7.01
C ARG A 186 -5.89 26.49 -8.05
N ALA A 187 -6.61 25.38 -8.17
CA ALA A 187 -7.75 25.30 -9.07
C ALA A 187 -8.86 26.28 -8.65
N MET A 188 -9.11 26.40 -7.34
CA MET A 188 -10.07 27.37 -6.81
C MET A 188 -9.61 28.82 -7.05
N GLU A 189 -8.33 29.14 -6.87
CA GLU A 189 -7.74 30.45 -7.24
C GLU A 189 -7.93 30.77 -8.72
N ASP A 190 -7.79 29.78 -9.61
CA ASP A 190 -7.94 29.93 -11.06
C ASP A 190 -9.43 29.81 -11.52
N GLY A 191 -10.39 29.78 -10.58
CA GLY A 191 -11.84 29.84 -10.81
C GLY A 191 -12.51 28.52 -11.22
N TYR A 192 -11.90 27.38 -10.89
CA TYR A 192 -12.46 26.05 -11.16
C TYR A 192 -13.39 25.63 -10.03
N GLY A 193 -14.52 24.99 -10.37
CA GLY A 193 -15.15 24.04 -9.46
C GLY A 193 -14.22 22.84 -9.24
N VAL A 194 -14.29 22.18 -8.08
CA VAL A 194 -13.42 21.03 -7.76
C VAL A 194 -14.23 19.86 -7.22
N MET A 195 -13.92 18.65 -7.68
CA MET A 195 -14.37 17.38 -7.09
C MET A 195 -13.18 16.48 -6.78
N VAL A 196 -13.19 15.88 -5.60
CA VAL A 196 -12.20 14.91 -5.13
C VAL A 196 -12.88 13.59 -4.86
N LEU A 197 -12.46 12.55 -5.56
CA LEU A 197 -13.05 11.22 -5.48
C LEU A 197 -12.45 10.42 -4.31
N ASN A 198 -13.17 9.40 -3.84
CA ASN A 198 -12.71 8.46 -2.80
C ASN A 198 -12.77 7.00 -3.27
N PRO A 199 -12.09 6.64 -4.38
CA PRO A 199 -12.27 5.34 -5.04
C PRO A 199 -11.83 4.11 -4.22
N ASN A 200 -11.10 4.32 -3.11
CA ASN A 200 -10.62 3.24 -2.24
C ASN A 200 -11.52 3.00 -1.01
N GLU A 201 -12.55 3.83 -0.80
CA GLU A 201 -13.59 3.59 0.22
C GLU A 201 -14.79 2.97 -0.49
N ASN A 202 -14.66 1.67 -0.78
CA ASN A 202 -15.56 0.90 -1.64
C ASN A 202 -16.29 -0.23 -0.92
N PHE A 203 -16.07 -0.39 0.39
CA PHE A 203 -16.75 -1.37 1.23
C PHE A 203 -16.84 -0.86 2.67
N PHE A 204 -17.83 -1.38 3.40
CA PHE A 204 -17.96 -1.25 4.85
C PHE A 204 -17.47 -2.55 5.52
N GLU A 205 -16.59 -2.43 6.53
CA GLU A 205 -16.08 -3.58 7.29
C GLU A 205 -16.94 -3.84 8.51
N VAL A 206 -17.48 -5.05 8.63
CA VAL A 206 -18.28 -5.51 9.77
C VAL A 206 -17.56 -6.68 10.44
N GLU A 207 -17.49 -6.68 11.77
CA GLU A 207 -16.91 -7.82 12.49
C GLU A 207 -17.85 -9.03 12.42
N LYS A 208 -17.35 -10.20 11.98
CA LYS A 208 -18.13 -11.43 12.07
C LYS A 208 -18.18 -11.90 13.53
N PRO A 209 -19.35 -12.35 14.02
CA PRO A 209 -19.43 -13.05 15.28
C PRO A 209 -18.59 -14.35 15.21
N ALA A 210 -17.82 -14.61 16.28
CA ALA A 210 -16.91 -15.76 16.32
C ALA A 210 -17.66 -17.08 16.13
N LYS A 211 -17.31 -17.85 15.09
CA LYS A 211 -17.79 -19.23 14.91
C LYS A 211 -17.16 -20.13 15.97
N ILE A 212 -17.98 -20.79 16.79
CA ILE A 212 -17.56 -21.90 17.65
C ILE A 212 -17.46 -23.14 16.76
N SER A 213 -16.25 -23.60 16.44
CA SER A 213 -16.04 -24.83 15.66
C SER A 213 -16.13 -26.08 16.54
N PRO A 214 -16.86 -27.13 16.14
CA PRO A 214 -16.78 -28.44 16.77
C PRO A 214 -15.47 -29.17 16.43
N ILE A 215 -15.03 -30.01 17.38
CA ILE A 215 -13.80 -30.81 17.42
C ILE A 215 -13.61 -31.66 16.14
N PRO A 216 -12.40 -31.72 15.53
CA PRO A 216 -12.14 -32.62 14.41
C PRO A 216 -11.97 -34.08 14.87
N SER A 217 -12.65 -35.00 14.20
CA SER A 217 -12.51 -36.46 14.35
C SER A 217 -11.29 -37.02 13.60
N PRO A 218 -10.76 -38.20 13.96
CA PRO A 218 -9.48 -38.71 13.47
C PRO A 218 -9.55 -39.25 12.03
N THR A 219 -8.47 -39.04 11.28
CA THR A 219 -8.28 -39.43 9.88
C THR A 219 -7.85 -40.90 9.75
N GLU A 220 -8.51 -41.69 8.90
CA GLU A 220 -7.98 -42.99 8.42
C GLU A 220 -7.08 -42.82 7.18
N PRO A 221 -6.05 -43.67 7.00
CA PRO A 221 -5.12 -43.59 5.87
C PRO A 221 -5.60 -44.44 4.69
N SER A 222 -5.66 -43.84 3.48
CA SER A 222 -5.81 -44.58 2.23
C SER A 222 -4.49 -44.65 1.47
N ASP A 223 -3.99 -45.87 1.25
CA ASP A 223 -2.89 -46.22 0.36
C ASP A 223 -3.33 -46.18 -1.11
N GLU A 224 -2.55 -45.54 -2.01
CA GLU A 224 -2.14 -46.08 -3.33
C GLU A 224 -1.23 -45.10 -4.13
N PRO A 225 -0.57 -45.50 -5.25
CA PRO A 225 0.89 -45.46 -5.31
C PRO A 225 1.48 -44.42 -6.26
N ALA A 226 2.81 -44.38 -6.27
CA ALA A 226 3.66 -43.45 -6.96
C ALA A 226 3.56 -43.54 -8.49
N GLU A 227 3.30 -42.40 -9.16
CA GLU A 227 4.04 -42.06 -10.38
C GLU A 227 3.99 -40.57 -10.76
N LYS A 228 5.10 -40.16 -11.38
CA LYS A 228 5.35 -38.92 -12.16
C LYS A 228 5.66 -37.63 -11.40
N ARG A 229 6.97 -37.53 -11.14
CA ARG A 229 7.84 -36.34 -11.20
C ARG A 229 7.27 -35.21 -12.07
N GLU A 230 6.84 -34.12 -11.43
CA GLU A 230 6.92 -32.72 -11.91
C GLU A 230 6.26 -31.76 -10.90
N ARG A 231 6.72 -31.74 -9.65
CA ARG A 231 6.30 -30.73 -8.65
C ARG A 231 7.41 -30.44 -7.65
N LYS A 232 8.44 -29.68 -8.05
CA LYS A 232 9.44 -29.16 -7.10
C LYS A 232 9.30 -27.66 -6.80
N ASP A 233 8.68 -26.88 -7.68
CA ASP A 233 8.58 -25.42 -7.45
C ASP A 233 7.28 -24.99 -6.73
N ASN A 234 6.24 -25.83 -6.76
CA ASN A 234 4.97 -25.53 -6.06
C ASN A 234 5.01 -25.85 -4.56
N LYS A 235 5.97 -26.67 -4.08
CA LYS A 235 6.10 -27.00 -2.65
C LYS A 235 6.84 -25.92 -1.88
N GLU A 236 7.79 -25.21 -2.51
CA GLU A 236 8.48 -24.07 -1.88
C GLU A 236 7.58 -22.83 -1.83
N GLY A 237 6.81 -22.54 -2.88
CA GLY A 237 5.85 -21.43 -2.87
C GLY A 237 4.77 -21.61 -1.79
N LYS A 238 4.27 -22.84 -1.62
CA LYS A 238 3.26 -23.17 -0.58
C LYS A 238 3.85 -23.12 0.83
N LYS A 239 5.06 -23.66 1.05
CA LYS A 239 5.77 -23.57 2.33
C LYS A 239 6.18 -22.14 2.69
N LYS A 240 6.51 -21.30 1.71
CA LYS A 240 6.90 -19.89 1.93
C LYS A 240 5.68 -19.02 2.22
N LYS A 241 4.55 -19.31 1.55
CA LYS A 241 3.25 -18.70 1.87
C LYS A 241 2.81 -19.09 3.27
N GLU A 242 2.83 -20.38 3.62
CA GLU A 242 2.58 -20.90 4.97
C GLU A 242 3.57 -20.36 6.03
N PHE A 243 4.85 -20.15 5.68
CA PHE A 243 5.84 -19.57 6.58
C PHE A 243 5.54 -18.10 6.89
N TYR A 244 5.12 -17.28 5.92
CA TYR A 244 4.67 -15.91 6.18
C TYR A 244 3.27 -15.86 6.83
N GLU A 245 2.38 -16.82 6.54
CA GLU A 245 1.10 -17.01 7.23
C GLU A 245 1.31 -17.35 8.71
N LYS A 246 2.36 -18.11 9.06
CA LYS A 246 2.68 -18.54 10.43
C LYS A 246 3.07 -17.39 11.37
N TYR A 247 3.57 -16.26 10.85
CA TYR A 247 3.88 -15.05 11.64
C TYR A 247 2.69 -14.09 11.79
N ARG A 248 1.52 -14.45 11.26
CA ARG A 248 0.25 -13.79 11.56
C ARG A 248 -0.20 -14.26 12.94
N ASN A 249 0.26 -13.60 14.00
CA ASN A 249 -0.15 -13.91 15.38
C ASN A 249 -1.70 -13.95 15.48
N PRO A 250 -2.32 -15.04 15.94
CA PRO A 250 -3.76 -15.20 16.11
C PRO A 250 -4.27 -14.52 17.40
N GLN A 251 -3.85 -13.29 17.68
CA GLN A 251 -4.73 -12.40 18.44
C GLN A 251 -5.83 -12.04 17.45
N LYS A 252 -6.92 -12.83 17.47
CA LYS A 252 -8.09 -12.76 16.59
C LYS A 252 -8.20 -11.38 15.94
N GLU A 253 -7.64 -11.21 14.75
CA GLU A 253 -8.20 -10.24 13.82
C GLU A 253 -9.63 -10.74 13.67
N THR A 254 -10.57 -10.02 14.28
CA THR A 254 -12.00 -10.30 14.15
C THR A 254 -12.23 -10.54 12.67
N GLU A 255 -12.75 -11.73 12.32
CA GLU A 255 -12.90 -12.08 10.90
C GLU A 255 -13.87 -11.06 10.32
N THR A 256 -13.39 -10.07 9.58
CA THR A 256 -14.24 -8.99 9.08
C THR A 256 -14.91 -9.44 7.79
N GLU A 257 -16.20 -9.15 7.66
CA GLU A 257 -16.91 -9.19 6.41
C GLU A 257 -16.86 -7.82 5.74
N ARG A 258 -16.64 -7.80 4.42
CA ARG A 258 -16.64 -6.57 3.61
C ARG A 258 -17.94 -6.49 2.84
N ILE A 259 -18.77 -5.52 3.19
CA ILE A 259 -20.01 -5.25 2.47
C ILE A 259 -19.70 -4.19 1.40
N PRO A 260 -19.77 -4.51 0.10
CA PRO A 260 -19.46 -3.54 -0.95
C PRO A 260 -20.46 -2.39 -0.97
N ILE A 261 -19.98 -1.20 -1.35
CA ILE A 261 -20.81 -0.01 -1.50
C ILE A 261 -21.46 -0.05 -2.89
N ARG A 262 -22.78 0.07 -2.94
CA ARG A 262 -23.54 -0.06 -4.20
C ARG A 262 -23.07 0.97 -5.23
N GLY A 263 -22.79 0.50 -6.45
CA GLY A 263 -22.31 1.36 -7.54
C GLY A 263 -20.91 1.95 -7.33
N SER A 264 -20.21 1.57 -6.25
CA SER A 264 -18.87 2.05 -5.93
C SER A 264 -18.07 0.93 -5.27
N ALA A 265 -18.27 -0.33 -5.70
CA ALA A 265 -17.63 -1.49 -5.08
C ALA A 265 -16.17 -1.68 -5.53
N SER A 266 -15.76 -0.97 -6.59
CA SER A 266 -14.38 -0.87 -7.08
C SER A 266 -14.00 0.57 -7.38
N SER A 267 -12.71 0.81 -7.63
CA SER A 267 -12.20 2.13 -8.03
C SER A 267 -12.81 2.59 -9.35
N GLU A 268 -12.95 1.67 -10.30
CA GLU A 268 -13.59 1.87 -11.60
C GLU A 268 -15.07 2.22 -11.45
N GLU A 269 -15.83 1.42 -10.70
CA GLU A 269 -17.25 1.67 -10.45
C GLU A 269 -17.45 3.03 -9.77
N HIS A 270 -16.61 3.39 -8.79
CA HIS A 270 -16.66 4.69 -8.13
C HIS A 270 -16.51 5.84 -9.12
N VAL A 271 -15.52 5.78 -10.02
CA VAL A 271 -15.30 6.83 -11.04
C VAL A 271 -16.48 6.91 -12.01
N LEU A 272 -17.02 5.76 -12.45
CA LEU A 272 -18.21 5.70 -13.31
C LEU A 272 -19.44 6.30 -12.63
N TYR A 273 -19.66 5.96 -11.35
CA TYR A 273 -20.77 6.47 -10.57
C TYR A 273 -20.69 7.99 -10.40
N VAL A 274 -19.52 8.49 -10.00
CA VAL A 274 -19.32 9.93 -9.83
C VAL A 274 -19.50 10.67 -11.16
N TRP A 275 -19.06 10.07 -12.27
CA TRP A 275 -19.32 10.63 -13.59
C TRP A 275 -20.82 10.73 -13.89
N ASP A 276 -21.54 9.62 -13.76
CA ASP A 276 -22.96 9.53 -14.14
C ASP A 276 -23.86 10.41 -13.27
N TYR A 277 -23.59 10.50 -11.97
CA TYR A 277 -24.46 11.21 -11.03
C TYR A 277 -24.07 12.66 -10.76
N PHE A 278 -22.79 13.04 -10.96
CA PHE A 278 -22.28 14.37 -10.64
C PHE A 278 -21.65 15.07 -11.85
N VAL A 279 -20.59 14.51 -12.43
CA VAL A 279 -19.80 15.22 -13.47
C VAL A 279 -20.63 15.47 -14.74
N SER A 280 -21.39 14.46 -15.20
CA SER A 280 -22.26 14.58 -16.37
C SER A 280 -23.27 15.72 -16.22
N LYS A 281 -23.79 15.92 -14.99
CA LYS A 281 -24.80 16.92 -14.61
C LYS A 281 -24.23 18.30 -14.29
N ALA A 282 -22.93 18.42 -14.06
CA ALA A 282 -22.30 19.70 -13.80
C ALA A 282 -22.45 20.66 -15.00
N LEU A 283 -22.68 21.95 -14.75
CA LEU A 283 -22.81 22.96 -15.82
C LEU A 283 -21.51 23.22 -16.58
N ALA A 284 -20.35 22.88 -15.99
CA ALA A 284 -19.04 23.06 -16.59
C ALA A 284 -18.97 22.37 -17.95
N LYS A 285 -18.51 23.10 -18.97
CA LYS A 285 -18.22 22.55 -20.30
C LYS A 285 -16.77 22.11 -20.46
N ASN A 286 -15.87 22.64 -19.62
CA ASN A 286 -14.45 22.34 -19.64
C ASN A 286 -14.05 21.57 -18.39
N VAL A 287 -13.99 20.24 -18.50
CA VAL A 287 -13.60 19.35 -17.41
C VAL A 287 -12.12 18.97 -17.55
N PHE A 288 -11.41 19.02 -16.43
CA PHE A 288 -10.00 18.66 -16.31
C PHE A 288 -9.87 17.53 -15.31
N ILE A 289 -9.03 16.54 -15.60
CA ILE A 289 -8.85 15.37 -14.73
C ILE A 289 -7.38 15.24 -14.37
N VAL A 290 -7.08 15.04 -13.08
CA VAL A 290 -5.76 14.59 -12.62
C VAL A 290 -5.92 13.23 -11.98
N ALA A 291 -5.23 12.23 -12.52
CA ALA A 291 -5.33 10.86 -12.04
C ALA A 291 -3.95 10.24 -11.76
N HIS A 292 -3.76 9.72 -10.55
CA HIS A 292 -2.49 9.14 -10.12
C HIS A 292 -2.53 7.61 -10.14
N SER A 293 -1.50 6.97 -10.71
CA SER A 293 -1.26 5.53 -10.59
C SER A 293 -2.47 4.74 -11.09
N TYR A 294 -3.09 3.93 -10.22
CA TYR A 294 -4.31 3.18 -10.50
C TYR A 294 -5.51 4.07 -10.86
N GLY A 295 -5.55 5.32 -10.40
CA GLY A 295 -6.59 6.27 -10.81
C GLY A 295 -6.63 6.49 -12.32
N GLY A 296 -5.50 6.35 -13.02
CA GLY A 296 -5.49 6.41 -14.48
C GLY A 296 -6.09 5.16 -15.14
N LEU A 297 -6.00 3.98 -14.51
CA LEU A 297 -6.74 2.80 -14.97
C LEU A 297 -8.26 3.04 -14.87
N SER A 298 -8.72 3.58 -13.74
CA SER A 298 -10.13 3.93 -13.54
C SER A 298 -10.61 5.03 -14.50
N PHE A 299 -9.75 5.98 -14.85
CA PHE A 299 -10.04 6.96 -15.90
C PHE A 299 -10.19 6.32 -17.28
N VAL A 300 -9.32 5.37 -17.66
CA VAL A 300 -9.44 4.67 -18.95
C VAL A 300 -10.71 3.83 -19.00
N GLU A 301 -11.13 3.20 -17.89
CA GLU A 301 -12.41 2.51 -17.82
C GLU A 301 -13.59 3.49 -18.03
N LEU A 302 -13.55 4.67 -17.41
CA LEU A 302 -14.52 5.74 -17.69
C LEU A 302 -14.56 6.11 -19.17
N MET A 303 -13.39 6.25 -19.81
CA MET A 303 -13.30 6.57 -21.23
C MET A 303 -13.89 5.46 -22.11
N ASN A 304 -13.66 4.19 -21.79
CA ASN A 304 -14.23 3.05 -22.51
C ASN A 304 -15.76 2.99 -22.38
N GLN A 305 -16.30 3.26 -21.19
CA GLN A 305 -17.72 3.11 -20.90
C GLN A 305 -18.56 4.37 -21.23
N ARG A 306 -17.93 5.55 -21.30
CA ARG A 306 -18.61 6.85 -21.49
C ARG A 306 -17.95 7.71 -22.58
N GLU A 307 -17.31 7.07 -23.57
CA GLU A 307 -16.46 7.71 -24.60
C GLU A 307 -17.01 9.04 -25.13
N ILE A 308 -18.24 9.04 -25.67
CA ILE A 308 -18.84 10.23 -26.28
C ILE A 308 -19.01 11.37 -25.27
N GLN A 309 -19.44 11.06 -24.04
CA GLN A 309 -19.65 12.08 -23.01
C GLN A 309 -18.32 12.68 -22.54
N VAL A 310 -17.31 11.83 -22.35
CA VAL A 310 -15.96 12.24 -21.92
C VAL A 310 -15.34 13.13 -22.98
N LYS A 311 -15.34 12.69 -24.26
CA LYS A 311 -14.79 13.46 -25.38
C LYS A 311 -15.45 14.83 -25.57
N ASN A 312 -16.73 14.95 -25.25
CA ASN A 312 -17.48 16.20 -25.41
C ASN A 312 -17.27 17.21 -24.28
N LYS A 313 -16.76 16.78 -23.12
CA LYS A 313 -16.73 17.60 -21.90
C LYS A 313 -15.32 17.73 -21.28
N VAL A 314 -14.46 16.75 -21.48
CA VAL A 314 -13.08 16.75 -20.94
C VAL A 314 -12.14 17.41 -21.93
N CYS A 315 -11.40 18.41 -21.45
CA CYS A 315 -10.43 19.15 -22.24
C CYS A 315 -9.03 18.55 -22.14
N ALA A 316 -8.63 18.15 -20.93
CA ALA A 316 -7.29 17.66 -20.66
C ALA A 316 -7.25 16.70 -19.47
N VAL A 317 -6.30 15.77 -19.52
CA VAL A 317 -6.06 14.79 -18.47
C VAL A 317 -4.56 14.72 -18.15
N ALA A 318 -4.22 14.98 -16.89
CA ALA A 318 -2.86 14.79 -16.39
C ALA A 318 -2.80 13.47 -15.61
N LEU A 319 -1.98 12.55 -16.11
CA LEU A 319 -1.71 11.27 -15.47
C LEU A 319 -0.37 11.35 -14.73
N THR A 320 -0.31 10.81 -13.52
CA THR A 320 0.94 10.77 -12.74
C THR A 320 1.30 9.34 -12.37
N ASP A 321 2.47 8.89 -12.85
CA ASP A 321 2.99 7.54 -12.70
C ASP A 321 1.92 6.47 -12.93
N SER A 322 1.07 6.70 -13.94
CA SER A 322 -0.12 5.89 -14.13
C SER A 322 0.23 4.50 -14.64
N SER A 323 -0.44 3.50 -14.07
CA SER A 323 -0.28 2.08 -14.44
C SER A 323 -1.21 1.64 -15.57
N HIS A 324 -1.88 2.59 -16.24
CA HIS A 324 -2.75 2.26 -17.36
C HIS A 324 -1.98 1.58 -18.48
N ASN A 325 -2.67 0.70 -19.17
CA ASN A 325 -2.13 0.03 -20.34
C ASN A 325 -3.25 -0.10 -21.35
N ILE A 326 -3.21 0.79 -22.33
CA ILE A 326 -4.20 0.92 -23.40
C ILE A 326 -4.46 -0.39 -24.14
N TRP A 327 -3.46 -1.28 -24.22
CA TRP A 327 -3.53 -2.58 -24.90
C TRP A 327 -4.18 -3.67 -24.04
N LEU A 328 -4.01 -3.59 -22.72
CA LEU A 328 -4.66 -4.52 -21.79
C LEU A 328 -6.10 -4.12 -21.47
N GLN A 329 -6.49 -2.88 -21.81
CA GLN A 329 -7.81 -2.32 -21.54
C GLN A 329 -8.73 -2.32 -22.78
N ASP A 330 -8.35 -3.03 -23.85
CA ASP A 330 -9.14 -3.21 -25.10
C ASP A 330 -9.75 -1.90 -25.64
N THR A 331 -8.99 -0.81 -25.58
CA THR A 331 -9.44 0.54 -25.95
C THR A 331 -9.68 0.69 -27.45
N SER A 332 -10.73 1.44 -27.83
CA SER A 332 -11.02 1.74 -29.24
C SER A 332 -9.93 2.62 -29.85
N LYS A 333 -9.70 2.52 -31.17
CA LYS A 333 -8.73 3.38 -31.88
C LYS A 333 -9.05 4.87 -31.70
N GLY A 334 -10.34 5.22 -31.69
CA GLY A 334 -10.79 6.58 -31.42
C GLY A 334 -10.44 7.05 -30.00
N THR A 335 -10.49 6.19 -28.99
CA THR A 335 -10.06 6.50 -27.62
C THR A 335 -8.55 6.69 -27.56
N GLN A 336 -7.78 5.83 -28.21
CA GLN A 336 -6.31 5.93 -28.28
C GLN A 336 -5.86 7.27 -28.88
N ASP A 337 -6.45 7.65 -30.02
CA ASP A 337 -6.11 8.90 -30.71
C ASP A 337 -6.49 10.12 -29.87
N TRP A 338 -7.63 10.07 -29.16
CA TRP A 338 -8.03 11.13 -28.23
C TRP A 338 -7.10 11.23 -27.02
N MET A 339 -6.73 10.09 -26.42
CA MET A 339 -5.79 10.08 -25.28
C MET A 339 -4.42 10.63 -25.70
N HIS A 340 -3.97 10.34 -26.92
CA HIS A 340 -2.73 10.92 -27.43
C HIS A 340 -2.79 12.45 -27.54
N GLN A 341 -3.97 13.03 -27.78
CA GLN A 341 -4.16 14.48 -27.94
C GLN A 341 -4.44 15.20 -26.62
N CYS A 342 -5.19 14.56 -25.72
CA CYS A 342 -5.75 15.21 -24.52
C CYS A 342 -5.12 14.72 -23.21
N CYS A 343 -4.31 13.65 -23.22
CA CYS A 343 -3.66 13.13 -22.02
C CYS A 343 -2.14 13.35 -22.06
N GLN A 344 -1.55 13.59 -20.88
CA GLN A 344 -0.10 13.59 -20.69
C GLN A 344 0.23 12.82 -19.40
N ASN A 345 1.20 11.90 -19.46
CA ASN A 345 1.58 11.05 -18.33
C ASN A 345 3.00 11.36 -17.83
N TRP A 346 3.11 11.91 -16.62
CA TRP A 346 4.39 12.15 -15.95
C TRP A 346 4.83 10.93 -15.16
N VAL A 347 5.93 10.31 -15.58
CA VAL A 347 6.45 9.08 -14.98
C VAL A 347 7.79 9.33 -14.30
N SER A 348 8.10 8.57 -13.25
CA SER A 348 9.38 8.66 -12.55
C SER A 348 10.53 8.35 -13.52
N SER A 349 11.44 9.31 -13.70
CA SER A 349 12.59 9.17 -14.60
C SER A 349 13.78 9.96 -14.07
N PRO A 350 15.03 9.52 -14.32
CA PRO A 350 16.23 10.29 -13.99
C PRO A 350 16.40 11.54 -14.84
N GLU A 351 15.70 11.64 -15.97
CA GLU A 351 15.76 12.80 -16.85
C GLU A 351 15.20 14.06 -16.18
N PRO A 352 15.61 15.27 -16.59
CA PRO A 352 15.01 16.51 -16.12
C PRO A 352 13.49 16.52 -16.25
N LEU A 353 12.82 17.30 -15.39
CA LEU A 353 11.37 17.49 -15.43
C LEU A 353 10.91 17.93 -16.84
N ASP A 354 9.80 17.36 -17.29
CA ASP A 354 9.16 17.64 -18.58
C ASP A 354 9.95 17.18 -19.83
N THR A 355 11.05 16.43 -19.65
CA THR A 355 11.71 15.75 -20.78
C THR A 355 10.77 14.71 -21.40
N PRO A 356 10.47 14.77 -22.71
CA PRO A 356 9.68 13.74 -23.40
C PRO A 356 10.37 12.38 -23.31
N LEU A 357 9.58 11.33 -23.10
CA LEU A 357 10.06 9.96 -22.97
C LEU A 357 9.46 9.09 -24.07
N ASP A 358 10.32 8.33 -24.75
CA ASP A 358 9.88 7.40 -25.78
C ASP A 358 9.07 6.24 -25.17
N SER A 359 7.94 5.92 -25.80
CA SER A 359 7.14 4.74 -25.48
C SER A 359 7.30 3.69 -26.57
N MET A 360 7.55 2.45 -26.16
CA MET A 360 7.62 1.30 -27.07
C MET A 360 6.28 0.98 -27.75
N LEU A 361 5.17 1.38 -27.10
CA LEU A 361 3.82 1.13 -27.59
C LEU A 361 3.05 2.46 -27.69
N PRO A 362 2.17 2.62 -28.70
CA PRO A 362 1.26 3.74 -28.77
C PRO A 362 0.46 3.89 -27.47
N ASP A 363 0.58 5.07 -26.88
CA ASP A 363 -0.04 5.49 -25.63
C ASP A 363 -0.17 7.03 -25.65
N CYS A 364 -0.68 7.65 -24.58
CA CYS A 364 -0.56 9.09 -24.41
C CYS A 364 0.91 9.54 -24.25
N PRO A 365 1.25 10.78 -24.66
CA PRO A 365 2.57 11.36 -24.46
C PRO A 365 3.09 11.20 -23.02
N ARG A 366 4.33 10.73 -22.89
CA ARG A 366 5.00 10.51 -21.60
C ARG A 366 6.09 11.53 -21.39
N PHE A 367 6.16 12.04 -20.17
CA PHE A 367 7.17 13.01 -19.77
C PHE A 367 7.84 12.59 -18.47
N SER A 368 9.08 13.00 -18.28
CA SER A 368 9.78 12.80 -17.02
C SER A 368 9.18 13.67 -15.93
N ALA A 369 8.87 13.06 -14.78
CA ALA A 369 8.54 13.77 -13.56
C ALA A 369 9.78 14.20 -12.75
N GLY A 370 10.98 13.90 -13.26
CA GLY A 370 12.26 14.11 -12.59
C GLY A 370 12.49 13.22 -11.38
N LEU A 371 13.76 13.12 -10.98
CA LEU A 371 14.15 12.55 -9.70
C LEU A 371 14.25 13.66 -8.66
N SER A 372 13.52 13.52 -7.55
CA SER A 372 13.90 14.24 -6.35
C SER A 372 15.14 13.58 -5.77
N SER A 373 16.25 14.31 -5.67
CA SER A 373 17.42 13.87 -4.92
C SER A 373 17.04 13.65 -3.45
N LEU A 374 16.65 12.42 -3.08
CA LEU A 374 16.89 11.98 -1.72
C LEU A 374 18.40 11.77 -1.65
N THR A 375 19.08 12.62 -0.88
CA THR A 375 20.40 12.29 -0.35
C THR A 375 20.32 10.88 0.23
N MET A 376 21.21 10.02 -0.27
CA MET A 376 21.46 8.70 0.30
C MET A 376 21.57 8.87 1.82
N ILE A 377 20.64 8.30 2.58
CA ILE A 377 20.86 8.10 4.01
C ILE A 377 21.94 7.03 4.08
N ASP A 378 23.19 7.50 4.18
CA ASP A 378 24.36 6.68 4.39
C ASP A 378 24.24 6.06 5.78
N SER A 379 23.78 4.81 5.86
CA SER A 379 23.96 4.02 7.06
C SER A 379 25.44 3.65 7.15
N THR A 380 26.25 4.59 7.63
CA THR A 380 27.63 4.31 7.97
C THR A 380 27.65 3.28 9.11
N ARG A 381 28.11 2.05 8.81
CA ARG A 381 29.07 1.36 9.70
C ARG A 381 29.79 0.16 9.08
N SER A 382 31.12 0.30 9.15
CA SER A 382 32.17 -0.70 9.35
C SER A 382 32.39 -1.81 8.30
N HIS A 383 33.56 -1.71 7.69
CA HIS A 383 34.21 -2.70 6.83
C HIS A 383 34.36 -4.08 7.48
N SER A 384 34.13 -5.13 6.68
CA SER A 384 34.84 -6.41 6.74
C SER A 384 34.83 -7.00 5.31
N PRO A 385 35.99 -7.44 4.74
CA PRO A 385 36.07 -7.79 3.33
C PRO A 385 35.63 -9.24 3.12
N GLY A 386 34.42 -9.44 2.59
CA GLY A 386 33.91 -10.76 2.23
C GLY A 386 32.93 -10.67 1.06
N LYS A 387 33.35 -11.20 -0.11
CA LYS A 387 32.59 -11.23 -1.37
C LYS A 387 31.13 -11.66 -1.19
N ARG A 388 30.19 -10.72 -1.25
CA ARG A 388 28.79 -10.96 -1.63
C ARG A 388 28.31 -9.80 -2.50
N ARG A 389 27.75 -10.13 -3.67
CA ARG A 389 27.12 -9.16 -4.57
C ARG A 389 26.06 -8.36 -3.81
N PRO A 390 25.97 -7.03 -3.95
CA PRO A 390 24.89 -6.28 -3.33
C PRO A 390 23.56 -6.75 -3.94
N ARG A 391 22.62 -7.17 -3.09
CA ARG A 391 21.21 -7.17 -3.47
C ARG A 391 20.78 -5.72 -3.49
N HIS A 392 20.33 -5.22 -4.63
CA HIS A 392 19.73 -3.89 -4.72
C HIS A 392 18.58 -3.79 -3.70
N PRO A 393 18.63 -2.85 -2.74
CA PRO A 393 17.44 -2.50 -1.99
C PRO A 393 16.45 -1.90 -2.99
N GLY A 394 15.20 -2.38 -2.98
CA GLY A 394 14.15 -1.87 -3.85
C GLY A 394 13.89 -0.39 -3.55
N VAL A 395 14.50 0.50 -4.34
CA VAL A 395 14.23 1.92 -4.32
C VAL A 395 12.83 2.13 -4.89
N LYS A 396 11.82 2.23 -4.02
CA LYS A 396 10.53 2.78 -4.44
C LYS A 396 10.69 4.30 -4.56
N MET A 397 11.04 4.73 -5.77
CA MET A 397 11.12 6.13 -6.20
C MET A 397 9.78 6.82 -5.93
N SER A 398 9.82 8.04 -5.39
CA SER A 398 8.64 8.89 -5.22
C SER A 398 8.73 10.01 -6.24
N VAL A 399 7.73 10.11 -7.11
CA VAL A 399 7.57 11.27 -7.98
C VAL A 399 7.29 12.49 -7.09
N LYS A 400 8.10 13.54 -7.19
CA LYS A 400 7.74 14.86 -6.64
C LYS A 400 6.66 15.43 -7.54
N MET A 401 5.41 15.36 -7.09
CA MET A 401 4.28 15.94 -7.79
C MET A 401 4.33 17.47 -7.62
N SER A 402 4.99 18.16 -8.54
CA SER A 402 5.00 19.62 -8.58
C SER A 402 3.89 20.10 -9.52
N TRP A 403 3.07 21.02 -9.03
CA TRP A 403 2.04 21.71 -9.81
C TRP A 403 2.54 22.29 -11.14
N ARG A 404 3.83 22.66 -11.24
CA ARG A 404 4.42 23.21 -12.48
C ARG A 404 4.23 22.30 -13.70
N SER A 405 4.37 20.98 -13.54
CA SER A 405 4.19 20.03 -14.64
C SER A 405 2.74 19.91 -15.09
N VAL A 406 1.79 19.89 -14.15
CA VAL A 406 0.36 19.79 -14.47
C VAL A 406 -0.20 21.09 -15.07
N CYS A 407 0.35 22.25 -14.66
CA CYS A 407 -0.07 23.56 -15.18
C CYS A 407 0.48 23.85 -16.59
N CYS A 408 1.69 23.38 -16.92
CA CYS A 408 2.19 23.42 -18.30
C CYS A 408 1.27 22.61 -19.24
N SER A 409 0.68 21.50 -18.78
CA SER A 409 -0.28 20.70 -19.54
C SER A 409 -1.53 21.47 -19.95
N CYS A 410 -2.19 22.16 -19.03
CA CYS A 410 -3.43 22.90 -19.31
C CYS A 410 -3.21 24.12 -20.21
N ARG A 411 -1.96 24.60 -20.35
CA ARG A 411 -1.60 25.66 -21.32
C ARG A 411 -1.07 25.12 -22.65
N SER A 412 -0.53 23.90 -22.68
CA SER A 412 0.06 23.29 -23.88
C SER A 412 -0.92 22.40 -24.66
N ILE A 413 -1.94 21.87 -23.99
CA ILE A 413 -3.13 21.31 -24.62
C ILE A 413 -3.99 22.52 -25.00
N ASN A 414 -3.74 23.07 -26.19
CA ASN A 414 -4.57 24.14 -26.77
C ASN A 414 -6.03 23.68 -26.79
N CYS A 415 -6.84 24.17 -25.85
CA CYS A 415 -8.30 24.12 -25.86
C CYS A 415 -8.83 25.54 -26.03
#